data_AF-A0A925ZAY4-F1
#
_entry.id   AF-A0A925ZAY4-F1
#
_cell.length_a   1.000
_cell.length_b   1.000
_cell.length_c   1.000
_cell.angle_alpha   90.00
_cell.angle_beta   90.00
_cell.angle_gamma   90.00
#
_symmetry.space_group_name_H-M   'P 1'
#
loop_
_entity.id
_entity.type
_entity.pdbx_description
1 polymer ?
#
loop_
_entity_poly.entity_id
_entity_poly.type
_entity_poly.pdbx_seq_one_letter_code
_entity_poly.pdbx_strand_id
1 'polypeptide(L)'
;MSDADAFDNEPARHVCVIGSGPAGMVLALELARLGSRVTLIESGVREPSDTAQRLSDAPFGADGTHAPMADAVQRRWGGTSHLWG
;
A
#
# COMPACT_ATOMS: atom_id res chain seq x y z
N MET A 1 15.86 7.87 36.69
CA MET A 1 14.76 7.55 35.77
C MET A 1 15.32 7.57 34.37
N SER A 2 15.28 6.45 33.65
CA SER A 2 15.77 6.37 32.27
C SER A 2 14.71 6.87 31.30
N ASP A 3 15.13 7.41 30.14
CA ASP A 3 14.29 7.87 29.03
C ASP A 3 13.31 6.81 28.46
N ALA A 4 13.35 5.58 28.96
CA ALA A 4 12.47 4.48 28.58
C ALA A 4 10.99 4.70 28.95
N ASP A 5 10.69 5.58 29.92
CA ASP A 5 9.33 5.79 30.42
C ASP A 5 8.57 6.92 29.68
N ALA A 6 9.24 7.66 28.77
CA ALA A 6 8.67 8.86 28.15
C ALA A 6 7.75 8.61 26.94
N PHE A 7 7.64 7.35 26.48
CA PHE A 7 6.79 7.00 25.33
C PHE A 7 5.43 6.42 25.72
N ASP A 8 5.21 6.13 27.00
CA ASP A 8 4.04 5.37 27.47
C ASP A 8 2.75 6.21 27.62
N ASN A 9 2.78 7.51 27.31
CA ASN A 9 1.64 8.41 27.58
C ASN A 9 1.28 9.39 26.45
N GLU A 10 1.83 9.20 25.24
CA GLU A 10 1.38 9.93 24.06
C GLU A 10 0.15 9.23 23.45
N PRO A 11 -0.92 9.96 23.09
CA PRO A 11 -2.07 9.35 22.42
C PRO A 11 -1.61 8.61 21.15
N ALA A 12 -2.12 7.40 20.95
CA ALA A 12 -1.75 6.56 19.81
C ALA A 12 -1.82 7.36 18.51
N ARG A 13 -0.69 7.45 17.79
CA ARG A 13 -0.63 8.21 16.53
C ARG A 13 -1.56 7.56 15.51
N HIS A 14 -2.47 8.34 14.94
CA HIS A 14 -3.33 7.89 13.86
C HIS A 14 -2.59 8.05 12.53
N VAL A 15 -2.41 6.95 11.79
CA VAL A 15 -1.72 6.96 10.50
C VAL A 15 -2.60 6.36 9.42
N CYS A 16 -2.71 7.03 8.27
CA CYS A 16 -3.34 6.48 7.07
C CYS A 16 -2.26 6.08 6.07
N VAL A 17 -2.23 4.81 5.70
CA VAL A 17 -1.36 4.28 4.64
C VAL A 17 -2.22 4.05 3.39
N ILE A 18 -1.82 4.64 2.26
CA ILE A 18 -2.53 4.52 0.99
C ILE A 18 -1.71 3.60 0.07
N GLY A 19 -2.33 2.50 -0.35
CA GLY A 19 -1.73 1.44 -1.15
C GLY A 19 -1.38 0.21 -0.30
N SER A 20 -1.95 -0.95 -0.65
CA SER A 20 -1.71 -2.23 0.02
C SER A 20 -0.69 -3.12 -0.71
N GLY A 21 0.17 -2.50 -1.53
CA GLY A 21 1.34 -3.18 -2.07
C GLY A 21 2.34 -3.59 -0.98
N PRO A 22 3.43 -4.29 -1.34
CA PRO A 22 4.35 -4.89 -0.37
C PRO A 22 4.93 -3.88 0.62
N ALA A 23 5.37 -2.72 0.13
CA ALA A 23 5.89 -1.64 0.98
C ALA A 23 4.81 -1.06 1.92
N GLY A 24 3.59 -0.83 1.41
CA GLY A 24 2.49 -0.25 2.19
C GLY A 24 2.02 -1.18 3.30
N MET A 25 1.91 -2.48 3.02
CA MET A 25 1.56 -3.47 4.04
C MET A 25 2.63 -3.59 5.13
N VAL A 26 3.92 -3.68 4.75
CA VAL A 26 5.01 -3.72 5.73
C VAL A 26 5.00 -2.47 6.60
N LEU A 27 4.90 -1.28 6.00
CA LEU A 27 4.84 -0.02 6.75
C LEU A 27 3.64 0.01 7.72
N ALA A 28 2.46 -0.38 7.25
CA ALA A 28 1.25 -0.39 8.07
C ALA A 28 1.37 -1.34 9.27
N LEU A 29 1.95 -2.53 9.05
CA LEU A 29 2.17 -3.51 10.12
C LEU A 29 3.21 -3.02 11.12
N GLU A 30 4.34 -2.46 10.67
CA GLU A 30 5.38 -1.97 11.57
C GLU A 30 4.91 -0.76 12.40
N LEU A 31 4.16 0.17 11.79
CA LEU A 31 3.56 1.29 12.54
C LEU A 31 2.55 0.81 13.58
N ALA A 32 1.75 -0.20 13.26
CA ALA A 32 0.83 -0.81 14.21
C ALA A 32 1.57 -1.51 15.37
N ARG A 33 2.68 -2.21 15.09
CA ARG A 33 3.55 -2.83 16.10
C ARG A 33 4.20 -1.80 17.04
N LEU A 34 4.47 -0.61 16.52
CA LEU A 34 4.99 0.54 17.29
C LEU A 34 3.89 1.34 18.02
N GLY A 35 2.65 0.84 18.07
CA GLY A 35 1.55 1.44 18.84
C GLY A 35 0.72 2.50 18.09
N SER A 36 0.92 2.68 16.79
CA SER A 36 0.07 3.58 15.99
C SER A 36 -1.28 2.92 15.66
N ARG A 37 -2.36 3.72 15.61
CA ARG A 37 -3.64 3.29 15.04
C ARG A 37 -3.60 3.51 13.53
N VAL A 38 -3.46 2.42 12.78
CA VAL A 38 -3.27 2.48 11.33
C VAL A 38 -4.54 2.17 10.56
N THR A 39 -4.87 3.01 9.58
CA THR A 39 -5.86 2.73 8.54
C THR A 39 -5.11 2.46 7.23
N LEU A 40 -5.26 1.26 6.68
CA LEU A 40 -4.71 0.90 5.36
C LEU A 40 -5.82 0.97 4.32
N ILE A 41 -5.59 1.69 3.23
CA ILE A 41 -6.55 1.88 2.14
C ILE A 41 -5.98 1.29 0.85
N GLU A 42 -6.76 0.44 0.20
CA GLU A 42 -6.48 -0.08 -1.15
C GLU A 42 -7.55 0.42 -2.13
N SER A 43 -7.09 0.78 -3.31
CA SER A 43 -7.91 1.28 -4.43
C SER A 43 -8.61 0.17 -5.21
N GLY A 44 -8.16 -1.07 -5.02
CA GLY A 44 -8.70 -2.30 -5.56
C GLY A 44 -9.50 -3.15 -4.58
N VAL A 45 -9.79 -4.38 -5.02
CA VAL A 45 -10.49 -5.41 -4.23
C VAL A 45 -9.54 -6.58 -3.90
N ARG A 46 -10.00 -7.60 -3.17
CA ARG A 46 -9.14 -8.72 -2.77
C ARG A 46 -8.67 -9.56 -3.97
N GLU A 47 -9.61 -9.91 -4.83
CA GLU A 47 -9.38 -10.69 -6.04
C GLU A 47 -9.16 -9.79 -7.26
N PRO A 48 -8.58 -10.28 -8.37
CA PRO A 48 -8.48 -9.52 -9.61
C PRO A 48 -9.85 -8.97 -10.06
N SER A 49 -9.88 -7.72 -10.51
CA SER A 49 -11.09 -7.08 -11.02
C SER A 49 -10.76 -6.17 -12.18
N ASP A 50 -11.31 -6.47 -13.36
CA ASP A 50 -11.10 -5.67 -14.56
C ASP A 50 -11.57 -4.23 -14.37
N THR A 51 -12.73 -4.05 -13.73
CA THR A 51 -13.28 -2.72 -13.43
C THR A 51 -12.33 -1.91 -12.55
N ALA A 52 -11.77 -2.52 -11.50
CA ALA A 52 -10.82 -1.84 -10.64
C ALA A 52 -9.49 -1.58 -11.36
N GLN A 53 -8.99 -2.55 -12.12
CA GLN A 53 -7.70 -2.48 -12.82
C GLN A 53 -7.68 -1.39 -13.88
N ARG A 54 -8.75 -1.23 -14.66
CA ARG A 54 -8.87 -0.17 -15.69
C ARG A 54 -8.75 1.25 -15.16
N LEU A 55 -8.93 1.47 -13.86
CA LEU A 55 -8.67 2.78 -13.25
C LEU A 55 -7.17 3.13 -13.21
N SER A 56 -6.28 2.19 -13.51
CA SER A 56 -4.86 2.44 -13.71
C SER A 56 -4.49 2.74 -15.17
N ASP A 57 -5.44 2.66 -16.12
CA ASP A 57 -5.16 2.91 -17.53
C ASP A 57 -4.57 4.32 -17.71
N ALA A 58 -3.42 4.38 -18.37
CA ALA A 58 -2.72 5.61 -18.67
C ALA A 58 -2.38 5.65 -20.17
N PRO A 59 -2.56 6.81 -20.84
CA PRO A 59 -2.13 6.95 -22.22
C PRO A 59 -0.61 6.88 -22.30
N PHE A 60 -0.09 6.01 -23.17
CA PHE A 60 1.34 5.93 -23.45
C PHE A 60 1.68 6.69 -24.73
N GLY A 61 2.87 7.29 -24.75
CA GLY A 61 3.50 7.76 -25.99
C GLY A 61 3.75 6.58 -26.92
N ALA A 62 3.74 6.84 -28.23
CA ALA A 62 4.00 5.82 -29.25
C ALA A 62 5.42 5.24 -29.22
N ASP A 63 6.27 5.72 -28.31
CA ASP A 63 7.67 5.33 -28.14
C ASP A 63 7.83 3.98 -27.41
N GLY A 64 6.78 3.44 -26.80
CA GLY A 64 6.76 2.07 -26.27
C GLY A 64 7.75 1.84 -25.12
N THR A 65 8.19 2.90 -24.44
CA THR A 65 9.23 2.84 -23.41
C THR A 65 8.72 2.36 -22.05
N HIS A 66 7.41 2.31 -21.85
CA HIS A 66 6.78 1.89 -20.60
C HIS A 66 6.03 0.55 -20.76
N ALA A 67 6.17 -0.33 -19.77
CA ALA A 67 5.43 -1.59 -19.73
C ALA A 67 3.91 -1.36 -19.66
N PRO A 68 3.07 -2.30 -20.08
CA PRO A 68 1.62 -2.20 -19.88
C PRO A 68 1.26 -1.89 -18.42
N MET A 69 0.25 -1.04 -18.17
CA MET A 69 -0.14 -0.68 -16.79
C MET A 69 -0.53 -1.90 -15.96
N ALA A 70 -1.07 -2.95 -16.58
CA ALA A 70 -1.39 -4.21 -15.91
C ALA A 70 -0.14 -4.91 -15.33
N ASP A 71 1.04 -4.70 -15.91
CA ASP A 71 2.30 -5.30 -15.45
C ASP A 71 3.01 -4.41 -14.43
N ALA A 72 2.76 -3.10 -14.48
CA ALA A 72 3.35 -2.10 -13.58
C ALA A 72 2.51 -1.83 -12.32
N VAL A 73 1.19 -2.02 -12.40
CA VAL A 73 0.22 -1.69 -11.35
C VAL A 73 -0.78 -2.83 -11.22
N GLN A 74 -1.01 -3.28 -9.98
CA GLN A 74 -2.06 -4.23 -9.67
C GLN A 74 -2.98 -3.59 -8.63
N ARG A 75 -4.21 -3.28 -9.04
CA ARG A 75 -5.23 -2.67 -8.16
C ARG A 75 -5.98 -3.76 -7.42
N ARG A 76 -5.29 -4.36 -6.46
CA ARG A 76 -5.80 -5.41 -5.57
C ARG A 76 -4.98 -5.44 -4.28
N TRP A 77 -5.49 -6.14 -3.26
CA TRP A 77 -4.72 -6.40 -2.05
C TRP A 77 -3.35 -7.01 -2.38
N GLY A 78 -2.28 -6.63 -1.69
CA GLY A 78 -0.92 -7.08 -2.00
C GLY A 78 -0.29 -6.40 -3.23
N GLY A 79 -1.07 -5.71 -4.06
CA GLY A 79 -0.58 -5.00 -5.23
C GLY A 79 0.21 -5.91 -6.16
N THR A 80 1.37 -5.43 -6.63
CA THR A 80 2.18 -6.10 -7.65
C THR A 80 2.89 -7.36 -7.16
N SER A 81 2.89 -7.69 -5.86
CA SER A 81 3.49 -8.95 -5.39
C SER A 81 2.80 -10.20 -5.94
N HIS A 82 1.59 -10.05 -6.45
CA HIS A 82 0.88 -11.11 -7.15
C HIS A 82 1.47 -11.47 -8.51
N LEU A 83 2.40 -10.67 -9.03
CA LEU A 83 3.13 -10.92 -10.28
C LEU A 83 4.54 -11.48 -10.03
N TRP A 84 4.94 -11.67 -8.77
CA TRP A 84 6.33 -12.01 -8.41
C TRP A 84 6.62 -13.54 -8.43
N GLY A 85 5.69 -14.36 -8.93
CA GLY A 85 5.83 -15.82 -9.04
C GLY A 85 4.98 -16.39 -10.16
#